data_AF-A0A971ZML5-F1
#
_entry.id   AF-A0A971ZML5-F1
#
_cell.length_a   1.000
_cell.length_b   1.000
_cell.length_c   1.000
_cell.angle_alpha   90.00
_cell.angle_beta   90.00
_cell.angle_gamma   90.00
#
_symmetry.space_group_name_H-M   'P 1'
#
loop_
_entity.id
_entity.type
_entity.pdbx_description
1 polymer ?
#
loop_
_entity_poly.entity_id
_entity_poly.type
_entity_poly.pdbx_seq_one_letter_code
_entity_poly.pdbx_strand_id
1 'polypeptide(L)'
;MMYLGYVVDKELLKNDPHFKMGCVLCHKGDAKAFRKEDAHKNVVKKPSDNLRTCMMCHKQITERYAKSLHFTTVGQRTGVMPRFSPEELKTFDEKVFEKSCRSCHASCGDCHVKGAPVGGISIGLIAKHKFVKKDEGKTCAFCHGGRVYPEYVGEYGGAPDVHYQKGMLCMDCHKKDEFHGDGNAYKSKSEVKQRPACKNCHKPGSEAKLTAQVAHREHEGKVSCYGCHSGAAYRNCNDCHGGHSAARPGMILGRSPRDKKMLTTLRLIPTVRDTFAPAGIKMENFDALPNYWDTPAHNIRKRTDRTRNCDVCHVDRKNFLKQETLIKNGSKANESLIFVPKPISR
;
A
#
# COMPACT_ATOMS: atom_id res chain seq x y z
N MET A 1 -18.68 42.05 8.51
CA MET A 1 -19.37 40.81 8.12
C MET A 1 -18.34 39.84 7.54
N MET A 2 -17.84 38.90 8.34
CA MET A 2 -16.94 37.85 7.85
C MET A 2 -17.76 36.92 6.94
N TYR A 3 -17.53 36.96 5.64
CA TYR A 3 -18.00 35.90 4.75
C TYR A 3 -17.28 34.61 5.16
N LEU A 4 -17.94 33.79 5.98
CA LEU A 4 -17.55 32.44 6.42
C LEU A 4 -17.55 31.41 5.25
N GLY A 5 -17.40 31.87 3.99
CA GLY A 5 -17.62 31.08 2.78
C GLY A 5 -16.38 30.77 1.95
N TYR A 6 -15.21 31.34 2.25
CA TYR A 6 -14.00 31.05 1.48
C TYR A 6 -13.14 29.99 2.18
N VAL A 7 -13.10 28.80 1.57
CA VAL A 7 -12.15 27.72 1.92
C VAL A 7 -10.69 28.06 1.55
N VAL A 8 -10.45 29.28 1.06
CA VAL A 8 -9.15 29.79 0.63
C VAL A 8 -8.80 31.02 1.47
N ASP A 9 -7.62 30.98 2.06
CA ASP A 9 -7.09 32.05 2.90
C ASP A 9 -6.62 33.24 2.06
N LYS A 10 -6.88 34.48 2.51
CA LYS A 10 -6.47 35.70 1.77
C LYS A 10 -4.95 35.79 1.59
N GLU A 11 -4.18 35.31 2.56
CA GLU A 11 -2.72 35.30 2.45
C GLU A 11 -2.23 34.21 1.49
N LEU A 12 -2.96 33.09 1.37
CA LEU A 12 -2.65 32.08 0.35
C LEU A 12 -2.85 32.61 -1.07
N LEU A 13 -3.94 33.35 -1.32
CA LEU A 13 -4.23 33.94 -2.63
C LEU A 13 -3.11 34.88 -3.11
N LYS A 14 -2.46 35.60 -2.19
CA LYS A 14 -1.36 36.53 -2.51
C LYS A 14 -0.03 35.81 -2.73
N ASN A 15 0.26 34.82 -1.90
CA ASN A 15 1.63 34.32 -1.74
C ASN A 15 1.89 32.96 -2.41
N ASP A 16 0.86 32.13 -2.62
CA ASP A 16 1.05 30.79 -3.19
C ASP A 16 0.95 30.84 -4.75
N PRO A 17 2.01 30.39 -5.48
CA PRO A 17 2.05 30.45 -6.94
C PRO A 17 0.86 29.80 -7.64
N HIS A 18 0.22 28.80 -7.04
CA HIS A 18 -0.91 28.09 -7.66
C HIS A 18 -2.17 28.97 -7.80
N PHE A 19 -2.27 30.08 -7.07
CA PHE A 19 -3.40 31.00 -7.16
C PHE A 19 -3.16 32.19 -8.08
N LYS A 20 -1.94 32.37 -8.60
CA LYS A 20 -1.59 33.53 -9.47
C LYS A 20 -2.44 33.65 -10.73
N MET A 21 -2.93 32.53 -11.24
CA MET A 21 -3.76 32.47 -12.45
C MET A 21 -5.27 32.40 -12.15
N GLY A 22 -5.66 32.57 -10.88
CA GLY A 22 -7.05 32.50 -10.43
C GLY A 22 -7.63 31.08 -10.43
N CYS A 23 -8.85 30.96 -9.91
CA CYS A 23 -9.52 29.67 -9.69
C CYS A 23 -9.91 28.98 -11.01
N VAL A 24 -10.32 29.77 -12.01
CA VAL A 24 -10.93 29.29 -13.26
C VAL A 24 -9.97 28.46 -14.11
N LEU A 25 -8.66 28.70 -14.02
CA LEU A 25 -7.67 27.93 -14.78
C LEU A 25 -7.84 26.42 -14.52
N CYS A 26 -7.87 26.05 -13.24
CA CYS A 26 -8.00 24.67 -12.79
C CYS A 26 -9.47 24.25 -12.70
N HIS A 27 -10.30 25.05 -12.03
CA HIS A 27 -11.66 24.68 -11.66
C HIS A 27 -12.71 25.02 -12.72
N LYS A 28 -12.37 25.73 -13.79
CA LYS A 28 -13.33 26.23 -14.80
C LYS A 28 -14.39 27.13 -14.14
N GLY A 29 -15.58 27.23 -14.75
CA GLY A 29 -16.61 28.19 -14.35
C GLY A 29 -16.42 29.57 -15.00
N ASP A 30 -17.16 30.55 -14.49
CA ASP A 30 -17.15 31.93 -14.98
C ASP A 30 -16.74 32.91 -13.88
N ALA A 31 -15.52 33.44 -13.97
CA ALA A 31 -15.02 34.43 -13.02
C ALA A 31 -15.71 35.80 -13.12
N LYS A 32 -16.45 36.07 -14.21
CA LYS A 32 -17.11 37.36 -14.44
C LYS A 32 -18.57 37.36 -13.98
N ALA A 33 -19.14 36.19 -13.68
CA ALA A 33 -20.51 36.08 -13.23
C ALA A 33 -20.70 36.64 -11.81
N PHE A 34 -21.78 37.41 -11.62
CA PHE A 34 -22.08 38.06 -10.35
C PHE A 34 -22.72 37.11 -9.32
N ARG A 35 -23.57 36.17 -9.75
CA ARG A 35 -24.21 35.21 -8.87
C ARG A 35 -23.35 33.97 -8.72
N LYS A 36 -23.34 33.40 -7.51
CA LYS A 36 -22.57 32.20 -7.18
C LYS A 36 -22.95 31.04 -8.11
N GLU A 37 -24.24 30.87 -8.36
CA GLU A 37 -24.79 29.78 -9.17
C GLU A 37 -24.28 29.86 -10.62
N ASP A 38 -24.24 31.08 -11.16
CA ASP A 38 -23.76 31.36 -12.51
C ASP A 38 -22.23 31.18 -12.60
N ALA A 39 -21.49 31.69 -11.61
CA ALA A 39 -20.04 31.56 -11.54
C ALA A 39 -19.57 30.11 -11.40
N HIS A 40 -20.34 29.29 -10.66
CA HIS A 40 -20.02 27.89 -10.42
C HIS A 40 -20.67 26.92 -11.41
N LYS A 41 -21.39 27.43 -12.43
CA LYS A 41 -21.90 26.59 -13.51
C LYS A 41 -20.72 25.89 -14.19
N ASN A 42 -20.78 24.56 -14.28
CA ASN A 42 -19.72 23.71 -14.86
C ASN A 42 -18.36 23.72 -14.14
N VAL A 43 -18.32 24.10 -12.85
CA VAL A 43 -17.07 24.01 -12.08
C VAL A 43 -16.62 22.56 -11.90
N VAL A 44 -15.36 22.31 -12.25
CA VAL A 44 -14.65 21.06 -12.03
C VAL A 44 -14.26 20.96 -10.56
N LYS A 45 -14.93 20.07 -9.82
CA LYS A 45 -14.71 19.89 -8.37
C LYS A 45 -13.33 19.30 -8.03
N LYS A 46 -12.78 18.44 -8.90
CA LYS A 46 -11.50 17.75 -8.70
C LYS A 46 -10.59 17.90 -9.93
N PRO A 47 -9.97 19.08 -10.13
CA PRO A 47 -9.25 19.37 -11.36
C PRO A 47 -7.94 18.60 -11.51
N SER A 48 -7.41 18.04 -10.42
CA SER A 48 -6.20 17.21 -10.41
C SER A 48 -6.39 15.82 -11.02
N ASP A 49 -7.63 15.34 -11.17
CA ASP A 49 -7.90 14.07 -11.87
C ASP A 49 -7.44 14.14 -13.33
N ASN A 50 -7.40 15.34 -13.92
CA ASN A 50 -6.79 15.57 -15.21
C ASN A 50 -5.34 16.04 -15.03
N LEU A 51 -4.37 15.16 -15.30
CA LEU A 51 -2.94 15.48 -15.21
C LEU A 51 -2.54 16.69 -16.06
N ARG A 52 -3.26 16.99 -17.16
CA ARG A 52 -2.98 18.15 -18.02
C ARG A 52 -3.07 19.47 -17.25
N THR A 53 -3.93 19.55 -16.23
CA THR A 53 -4.06 20.73 -15.37
C THR A 53 -2.72 21.05 -14.69
N CYS A 54 -2.06 20.05 -14.12
CA CYS A 54 -0.79 20.23 -13.43
C CYS A 54 0.40 20.27 -14.41
N MET A 55 0.27 19.59 -15.56
CA MET A 55 1.33 19.46 -16.57
C MET A 55 1.77 20.81 -17.16
N MET A 56 0.87 21.81 -17.18
CA MET A 56 1.18 23.17 -17.66
C MET A 56 2.41 23.77 -16.95
N CYS A 57 2.60 23.46 -15.67
CA CYS A 57 3.74 23.96 -14.87
C CYS A 57 4.66 22.83 -14.36
N HIS A 58 4.14 21.61 -14.22
CA HIS A 58 4.85 20.46 -13.64
C HIS A 58 5.04 19.30 -14.62
N LYS A 59 5.32 19.61 -15.89
CA LYS A 59 5.42 18.64 -17.00
C LYS A 59 6.18 17.36 -16.64
N GLN A 60 7.43 17.49 -16.19
CA GLN A 60 8.29 16.34 -15.88
C GLN A 60 7.70 15.45 -14.78
N ILE A 61 7.13 16.04 -13.73
CA ILE A 61 6.52 15.28 -12.63
C ILE A 61 5.28 14.55 -13.15
N THR A 62 4.44 15.22 -13.93
CA THR A 62 3.22 14.61 -14.47
C THR A 62 3.49 13.46 -15.44
N GLU A 63 4.53 13.57 -16.27
CA GLU A 63 4.93 12.51 -17.21
C GLU A 63 5.43 11.26 -16.49
N ARG A 64 6.18 11.44 -15.39
CA ARG A 64 6.61 10.31 -14.53
C ARG A 64 5.43 9.74 -13.77
N TYR A 65 4.56 10.59 -13.22
CA TYR A 65 3.45 10.16 -12.38
C TYR A 65 2.43 9.34 -13.16
N ALA A 66 2.17 9.69 -14.42
CA ALA A 66 1.32 8.92 -15.33
C ALA A 66 1.76 7.45 -15.49
N LYS A 67 3.02 7.13 -15.22
CA LYS A 67 3.57 5.76 -15.27
C LYS A 67 3.67 5.09 -13.89
N SER A 68 3.48 5.85 -12.81
CA SER A 68 3.61 5.37 -11.45
C SER A 68 2.53 4.33 -11.10
N LEU A 69 2.83 3.48 -10.12
CA LEU A 69 1.86 2.51 -9.60
C LEU A 69 0.71 3.17 -8.81
N HIS A 70 0.93 4.35 -8.24
CA HIS A 70 -0.12 5.13 -7.55
C HIS A 70 -1.15 5.71 -8.52
N PHE A 71 -0.72 6.04 -9.76
CA PHE A 71 -1.62 6.48 -10.81
C PHE A 71 -2.30 5.30 -11.53
N THR A 72 -1.50 4.33 -11.99
CA THR A 72 -2.02 3.25 -12.85
C THR A 72 -2.77 2.17 -12.07
N THR A 73 -2.42 1.95 -10.81
CA THR A 73 -2.85 0.80 -9.97
C THR A 73 -2.58 -0.59 -10.59
N VAL A 74 -1.80 -0.64 -11.69
CA VAL A 74 -1.65 -1.84 -12.53
C VAL A 74 -1.05 -3.04 -11.78
N GLY A 75 -0.25 -2.79 -10.74
CA GLY A 75 0.29 -3.84 -9.89
C GLY A 75 -0.77 -4.71 -9.21
N GLN A 76 -1.95 -4.15 -8.92
CA GLN A 76 -3.06 -4.94 -8.38
C GLN A 76 -3.63 -5.88 -9.44
N ARG A 77 -3.86 -5.36 -10.65
CA ARG A 77 -4.32 -6.14 -11.82
C ARG A 77 -3.35 -7.26 -12.16
N THR A 78 -2.07 -6.93 -12.34
CA THR A 78 -1.02 -7.90 -12.67
C THR A 78 -0.93 -9.01 -11.63
N GLY A 79 -1.09 -8.69 -10.34
CA GLY A 79 -1.01 -9.67 -9.26
C GLY A 79 -2.09 -10.75 -9.30
N VAL A 80 -3.26 -10.47 -9.87
CA VAL A 80 -4.38 -11.42 -9.96
C VAL A 80 -4.61 -11.97 -11.36
N MET A 81 -4.10 -11.27 -12.38
CA MET A 81 -4.28 -11.60 -13.81
C MET A 81 -4.05 -13.08 -14.15
N PRO A 82 -3.01 -13.78 -13.64
CA PRO A 82 -2.80 -15.19 -13.95
C PRO A 82 -3.91 -16.15 -13.47
N ARG A 83 -4.88 -15.70 -12.67
CA ARG A 83 -6.04 -16.51 -12.27
C ARG A 83 -7.09 -16.64 -13.36
N PHE A 84 -7.05 -15.79 -14.38
CA PHE A 84 -8.09 -15.66 -15.38
C PHE A 84 -7.67 -16.24 -16.73
N SER A 85 -8.64 -16.68 -17.54
CA SER A 85 -8.44 -16.83 -18.98
C SER A 85 -8.37 -15.45 -19.67
N PRO A 86 -7.91 -15.36 -20.94
CA PRO A 86 -7.91 -14.10 -21.68
C PRO A 86 -9.29 -13.42 -21.76
N GLU A 87 -10.36 -14.20 -21.89
CA GLU A 87 -11.75 -13.72 -21.96
C GLU A 87 -12.24 -13.22 -20.59
N GLU A 88 -11.95 -13.98 -19.53
CA GLU A 88 -12.25 -13.58 -18.15
C GLU A 88 -11.52 -12.31 -17.76
N LEU A 89 -10.28 -12.12 -18.22
CA LEU A 89 -9.48 -10.94 -17.92
C LEU A 89 -10.09 -9.66 -18.51
N LYS A 90 -10.65 -9.72 -19.72
CA LYS A 90 -11.40 -8.59 -20.31
C LYS A 90 -12.60 -8.22 -19.44
N THR A 91 -13.37 -9.23 -19.03
CA THR A 91 -14.53 -9.05 -18.15
C THR A 91 -14.12 -8.50 -16.78
N PHE A 92 -12.99 -8.98 -16.22
CA PHE A 92 -12.43 -8.50 -14.97
C PHE A 92 -12.06 -7.03 -15.06
N ASP A 93 -11.41 -6.61 -16.15
CA ASP A 93 -10.99 -5.23 -16.33
C ASP A 93 -12.18 -4.26 -16.33
N GLU A 94 -13.20 -4.57 -17.12
CA GLU A 94 -14.38 -3.73 -17.29
C GLU A 94 -15.29 -3.70 -16.05
N LYS A 95 -15.52 -4.88 -15.44
CA LYS A 95 -16.52 -5.01 -14.36
C LYS A 95 -15.95 -4.89 -12.96
N VAL A 96 -14.68 -5.22 -12.75
CA VAL A 96 -14.07 -5.31 -11.42
C VAL A 96 -12.93 -4.31 -11.25
N PHE A 97 -11.94 -4.31 -12.13
CA PHE A 97 -10.74 -3.50 -11.97
C PHE A 97 -11.05 -2.00 -12.01
N GLU A 98 -11.75 -1.55 -13.06
CA GLU A 98 -12.11 -0.13 -13.23
C GLU A 98 -13.08 0.39 -12.15
N LYS A 99 -13.98 -0.46 -11.64
CA LYS A 99 -14.99 -0.07 -10.64
C LYS A 99 -14.47 -0.14 -9.21
N SER A 100 -13.66 -1.15 -8.89
CA SER A 100 -13.30 -1.46 -7.50
C SER A 100 -11.82 -1.23 -7.23
N CYS A 101 -10.91 -1.75 -8.05
CA CYS A 101 -9.47 -1.64 -7.79
C CYS A 101 -8.95 -0.21 -8.03
N ARG A 102 -9.50 0.48 -9.04
CA ARG A 102 -9.16 1.88 -9.32
C ARG A 102 -9.78 2.88 -8.35
N SER A 103 -10.61 2.46 -7.41
CA SER A 103 -11.08 3.34 -6.32
C SER A 103 -9.93 3.86 -5.44
N CYS A 104 -8.79 3.17 -5.44
CA CYS A 104 -7.57 3.57 -4.73
C CYS A 104 -6.62 4.45 -5.56
N HIS A 105 -6.99 4.81 -6.79
CA HIS A 105 -6.22 5.72 -7.64
C HIS A 105 -6.09 7.10 -6.99
N ALA A 106 -4.88 7.67 -7.02
CA ALA A 106 -4.62 9.01 -6.52
C ALA A 106 -4.33 10.00 -7.66
N SER A 107 -4.75 11.24 -7.47
CA SER A 107 -4.39 12.40 -8.26
C SER A 107 -3.46 13.32 -7.46
N CYS A 108 -2.89 14.35 -8.09
CA CYS A 108 -2.01 15.30 -7.39
C CYS A 108 -2.71 15.96 -6.18
N GLY A 109 -3.99 16.30 -6.33
CA GLY A 109 -4.78 16.94 -5.28
C GLY A 109 -5.07 16.02 -4.09
N ASP A 110 -5.10 14.71 -4.30
CA ASP A 110 -5.40 13.71 -3.25
C ASP A 110 -4.33 13.65 -2.15
N CYS A 111 -3.10 14.04 -2.50
CA CYS A 111 -1.97 14.11 -1.57
C CYS A 111 -1.59 15.55 -1.20
N HIS A 112 -1.83 16.51 -2.10
CA HIS A 112 -1.31 17.87 -1.92
C HIS A 112 -2.36 18.90 -1.50
N VAL A 113 -3.67 18.61 -1.55
CA VAL A 113 -4.72 19.62 -1.25
C VAL A 113 -5.84 19.05 -0.39
N LYS A 114 -6.41 17.92 -0.78
CA LYS A 114 -7.61 17.32 -0.18
C LYS A 114 -7.39 15.82 -0.04
N GLY A 115 -7.63 15.25 1.14
CA GLY A 115 -7.49 13.81 1.33
C GLY A 115 -8.41 13.01 0.40
N ALA A 116 -7.88 11.96 -0.23
CA ALA A 116 -8.63 11.10 -1.13
C ALA A 116 -9.93 10.57 -0.48
N PRO A 117 -11.06 10.56 -1.19
CA PRO A 117 -12.25 9.89 -0.70
C PRO A 117 -12.08 8.37 -0.79
N VAL A 118 -12.15 7.66 0.33
CA VAL A 118 -12.11 6.20 0.38
C VAL A 118 -13.47 5.71 0.86
N GLY A 119 -14.16 4.90 0.04
CA GLY A 119 -15.54 4.48 0.32
C GLY A 119 -16.53 5.66 0.43
N GLY A 120 -16.25 6.77 -0.26
CA GLY A 120 -17.06 7.99 -0.20
C GLY A 120 -16.74 8.94 0.96
N ILE A 121 -15.87 8.55 1.90
CA ILE A 121 -15.49 9.35 3.07
C ILE A 121 -14.14 10.02 2.82
N SER A 122 -14.04 11.32 3.09
CA SER A 122 -12.82 12.13 2.97
C SER A 122 -12.71 13.04 4.19
N ILE A 123 -11.50 13.28 4.68
CA ILE A 123 -11.24 14.35 5.68
C ILE A 123 -11.40 15.76 5.12
N GLY A 124 -11.67 15.89 3.82
CA GLY A 124 -11.71 17.18 3.17
C GLY A 124 -10.32 17.76 2.98
N LEU A 125 -10.25 19.09 3.07
CA LEU A 125 -9.03 19.85 2.82
C LEU A 125 -7.99 19.59 3.92
N ILE A 126 -6.75 19.30 3.51
CA ILE A 126 -5.66 18.95 4.43
C ILE A 126 -5.29 20.14 5.32
N ALA A 127 -5.19 21.32 4.70
CA ALA A 127 -4.80 22.58 5.33
C ALA A 127 -5.44 23.78 4.60
N LYS A 128 -6.77 23.91 4.68
CA LYS A 128 -7.53 24.80 3.77
C LYS A 128 -7.18 24.46 2.31
N HIS A 129 -7.25 25.40 1.37
CA HIS A 129 -6.84 25.15 -0.02
C HIS A 129 -5.32 25.24 -0.27
N LYS A 130 -4.47 25.21 0.77
CA LYS A 130 -3.02 25.29 0.61
C LYS A 130 -2.49 24.03 -0.08
N PHE A 131 -1.59 24.18 -1.04
CA PHE A 131 -0.82 23.06 -1.57
C PHE A 131 0.23 22.66 -0.54
N VAL A 132 0.05 21.51 0.09
CA VAL A 132 1.00 20.96 1.06
C VAL A 132 2.03 20.10 0.35
N LYS A 133 3.29 20.24 0.75
CA LYS A 133 4.37 19.38 0.24
C LYS A 133 4.19 17.93 0.70
N LYS A 134 3.79 17.72 1.96
CA LYS A 134 3.49 16.43 2.57
C LYS A 134 2.64 16.60 3.84
N ASP A 135 1.80 15.62 4.13
CA ASP A 135 1.12 15.40 5.42
C ASP A 135 0.79 13.91 5.51
N GLU A 136 1.75 13.09 5.95
CA GLU A 136 1.68 11.63 5.83
C GLU A 136 0.49 11.03 6.60
N GLY A 137 0.13 11.62 7.74
CA GLY A 137 -1.01 11.18 8.56
C GLY A 137 -2.37 11.46 7.91
N LYS A 138 -2.49 12.55 7.15
CA LYS A 138 -3.74 12.92 6.46
C LYS A 138 -3.84 12.44 5.01
N THR A 139 -2.78 11.87 4.45
CA THR A 139 -2.74 11.48 3.02
C THR A 139 -2.56 9.98 2.86
N CYS A 140 -1.44 9.44 3.35
CA CYS A 140 -1.12 8.03 3.23
C CYS A 140 -2.14 7.16 3.97
N ALA A 141 -2.51 7.57 5.20
CA ALA A 141 -3.40 6.80 6.06
C ALA A 141 -4.81 6.61 5.50
N PHE A 142 -5.27 7.39 4.51
CA PHE A 142 -6.60 7.17 3.95
C PHE A 142 -6.66 5.92 3.08
N CYS A 143 -5.71 5.78 2.15
CA CYS A 143 -5.64 4.61 1.28
C CYS A 143 -4.93 3.43 1.96
N HIS A 144 -3.94 3.71 2.81
CA HIS A 144 -3.14 2.69 3.50
C HIS A 144 -3.61 2.41 4.94
N GLY A 145 -4.68 3.08 5.41
CA GLY A 145 -5.25 2.96 6.76
C GLY A 145 -5.92 1.64 7.06
N GLY A 146 -6.33 0.90 6.03
CA GLY A 146 -6.92 -0.42 6.25
C GLY A 146 -5.91 -1.44 6.79
N ARG A 147 -4.60 -1.26 6.53
CA ARG A 147 -3.57 -2.27 6.84
C ARG A 147 -2.26 -1.65 7.30
N VAL A 148 -1.58 -0.92 6.42
CA VAL A 148 -0.19 -0.50 6.58
C VAL A 148 -0.03 0.55 7.67
N TYR A 149 -0.86 1.59 7.66
CA TYR A 149 -0.73 2.69 8.63
C TYR A 149 -0.96 2.19 10.06
N PRO A 150 -2.04 1.45 10.39
CA PRO A 150 -2.23 0.89 11.74
C PRO A 150 -1.13 -0.07 12.17
N GLU A 151 -0.58 -0.88 11.26
CA GLU A 151 0.56 -1.74 11.57
C GLU A 151 1.77 -0.91 12.02
N TYR A 152 2.02 0.20 11.33
CA TYR A 152 3.15 1.10 11.61
C TYR A 152 2.99 1.86 12.92
N VAL A 153 1.81 2.40 13.17
CA VAL A 153 1.53 3.19 14.38
C VAL A 153 1.11 2.34 15.60
N GLY A 154 0.87 1.04 15.40
CA GLY A 154 0.48 0.12 16.48
C GLY A 154 -1.01 0.20 16.87
N GLU A 155 -1.88 0.60 15.95
CA GLU A 155 -3.32 0.60 16.16
C GLU A 155 -3.92 -0.82 15.96
N TYR A 156 -5.21 -0.98 16.31
CA TYR A 156 -5.97 -2.24 16.18
C TYR A 156 -5.31 -3.47 16.85
N GLY A 157 -4.74 -3.28 18.04
CA GLY A 157 -4.13 -4.36 18.82
C GLY A 157 -2.74 -4.78 18.33
N GLY A 158 -2.13 -4.02 17.42
CA GLY A 158 -0.75 -4.17 16.99
C GLY A 158 0.26 -3.56 17.98
N ALA A 159 1.55 -3.81 17.74
CA ALA A 159 2.62 -3.09 18.41
C ALA A 159 3.28 -2.13 17.39
N PRO A 160 3.53 -0.85 17.74
CA PRO A 160 4.07 0.12 16.79
C PRO A 160 5.45 -0.30 16.28
N ASP A 161 5.82 0.13 15.08
CA ASP A 161 7.15 -0.07 14.52
C ASP A 161 8.20 0.71 15.33
N VAL A 162 9.38 0.13 15.54
CA VAL A 162 10.49 0.77 16.27
C VAL A 162 10.97 2.06 15.60
N HIS A 163 10.88 2.15 14.28
CA HIS A 163 11.24 3.37 13.54
C HIS A 163 10.21 4.47 13.79
N TYR A 164 8.92 4.12 13.79
CA TYR A 164 7.85 5.06 14.15
C TYR A 164 8.02 5.58 15.58
N GLN A 165 8.30 4.69 16.54
CA GLN A 165 8.56 5.08 17.93
C GLN A 165 9.78 6.02 18.08
N LYS A 166 10.69 6.01 17.10
CA LYS A 166 11.86 6.89 17.04
C LYS A 166 11.61 8.17 16.24
N GLY A 167 10.36 8.45 15.86
CA GLY A 167 9.96 9.66 15.17
C GLY A 167 10.06 9.60 13.65
N MET A 168 10.31 8.43 13.05
CA MET A 168 10.28 8.29 11.60
C MET A 168 8.84 8.19 11.08
N LEU A 169 8.57 8.85 9.97
CA LEU A 169 7.34 8.80 9.20
C LEU A 169 7.57 8.12 7.84
N CYS A 170 6.50 7.94 7.08
CA CYS A 170 6.50 7.20 5.82
C CYS A 170 7.62 7.64 4.86
N MET A 171 7.82 8.96 4.71
CA MET A 171 8.78 9.52 3.75
C MET A 171 10.25 9.46 4.20
N ASP A 172 10.52 9.12 5.45
CA ASP A 172 11.89 8.90 5.92
C ASP A 172 12.48 7.62 5.32
N CYS A 173 11.62 6.63 5.04
CA CYS A 173 11.96 5.44 4.26
C CYS A 173 11.61 5.63 2.77
N HIS A 174 10.36 6.01 2.47
CA HIS A 174 9.86 6.07 1.09
C HIS A 174 10.14 7.41 0.41
N LYS A 175 10.91 7.40 -0.67
CA LYS A 175 11.35 8.64 -1.34
C LYS A 175 10.37 9.11 -2.40
N LYS A 176 10.45 10.39 -2.78
CA LYS A 176 9.50 11.06 -3.69
C LYS A 176 9.25 10.29 -5.00
N ASP A 177 10.29 9.66 -5.54
CA ASP A 177 10.23 8.96 -6.84
C ASP A 177 9.41 7.66 -6.76
N GLU A 178 9.18 7.10 -5.57
CA GLU A 178 8.26 5.95 -5.39
C GLU A 178 6.80 6.35 -5.52
N PHE A 179 6.49 7.64 -5.32
CA PHE A 179 5.13 8.18 -5.43
C PHE A 179 4.94 8.83 -6.80
N HIS A 180 5.83 9.77 -7.16
CA HIS A 180 5.77 10.50 -8.42
C HIS A 180 6.25 9.67 -9.62
N GLY A 181 6.85 8.51 -9.40
CA GLY A 181 7.49 7.71 -10.44
C GLY A 181 8.89 8.23 -10.79
N ASP A 182 9.70 7.33 -11.32
CA ASP A 182 11.05 7.60 -11.84
C ASP A 182 11.10 7.73 -13.36
N GLY A 183 9.96 7.57 -14.04
CA GLY A 183 9.82 7.59 -15.50
C GLY A 183 9.67 6.21 -16.14
N ASN A 184 9.86 5.14 -15.38
CA ASN A 184 9.62 3.76 -15.82
C ASN A 184 8.21 3.30 -15.47
N ALA A 185 7.64 2.45 -16.31
CA ALA A 185 6.39 1.75 -16.02
C ALA A 185 6.72 0.37 -15.44
N TYR A 186 6.15 0.06 -14.29
CA TYR A 186 6.35 -1.21 -13.59
C TYR A 186 5.05 -1.99 -13.53
N LYS A 187 5.14 -3.32 -13.63
CA LYS A 187 3.98 -4.22 -13.46
C LYS A 187 3.82 -4.65 -12.01
N SER A 188 4.81 -4.42 -11.16
CA SER A 188 4.77 -4.73 -9.74
C SER A 188 5.69 -3.82 -8.95
N LYS A 189 5.33 -3.52 -7.69
CA LYS A 189 6.22 -2.83 -6.75
C LYS A 189 7.53 -3.60 -6.51
N SER A 190 7.54 -4.92 -6.76
CA SER A 190 8.73 -5.77 -6.65
C SER A 190 9.74 -5.58 -7.79
N GLU A 191 9.43 -4.78 -8.80
CA GLU A 191 10.36 -4.42 -9.89
C GLU A 191 11.05 -3.07 -9.61
N VAL A 192 10.46 -2.24 -8.75
CA VAL A 192 10.99 -0.93 -8.35
C VAL A 192 12.25 -1.11 -7.51
N LYS A 193 13.41 -0.70 -8.01
CA LYS A 193 14.71 -0.96 -7.35
C LYS A 193 14.96 -0.03 -6.15
N GLN A 194 14.46 1.20 -6.23
CA GLN A 194 14.61 2.27 -5.26
C GLN A 194 13.71 2.13 -4.02
N ARG A 195 12.94 1.03 -3.90
CA ARG A 195 12.09 0.78 -2.74
C ARG A 195 12.94 0.74 -1.45
N PRO A 196 12.36 1.03 -0.27
CA PRO A 196 13.07 0.92 0.98
C PRO A 196 13.56 -0.51 1.20
N ALA A 197 14.81 -0.62 1.61
CA ALA A 197 15.42 -1.88 2.01
C ALA A 197 16.10 -1.69 3.36
N CYS A 198 15.93 -2.67 4.26
CA CYS A 198 16.56 -2.65 5.57
C CYS A 198 18.08 -2.43 5.46
N LYS A 199 18.71 -3.06 4.45
CA LYS A 199 20.14 -2.97 4.15
C LYS A 199 20.63 -1.57 3.72
N ASN A 200 19.72 -0.62 3.44
CA ASN A 200 20.09 0.77 3.14
C ASN A 200 20.57 1.51 4.41
N CYS A 201 20.05 1.15 5.58
CA CYS A 201 20.42 1.77 6.87
C CYS A 201 21.09 0.79 7.83
N HIS A 202 20.75 -0.51 7.77
CA HIS A 202 21.23 -1.54 8.68
C HIS A 202 22.17 -2.49 7.93
N LYS A 203 23.47 -2.48 8.27
CA LYS A 203 24.44 -3.39 7.67
C LYS A 203 24.59 -4.65 8.54
N PRO A 204 24.24 -5.84 8.03
CA PRO A 204 24.52 -7.08 8.75
C PRO A 204 26.00 -7.19 9.10
N GLY A 205 26.31 -7.67 10.29
CA GLY A 205 27.67 -7.81 10.81
C GLY A 205 28.13 -6.66 11.72
N SER A 206 27.43 -5.53 11.73
CA SER A 206 27.72 -4.41 12.64
C SER A 206 26.91 -4.45 13.94
N GLU A 207 26.31 -5.60 14.28
CA GLU A 207 25.51 -5.74 15.50
C GLU A 207 26.40 -5.82 16.74
N ALA A 208 25.92 -5.23 17.84
CA ALA A 208 26.66 -5.22 19.11
C ALA A 208 26.85 -6.60 19.77
N LYS A 209 26.08 -7.63 19.36
CA LYS A 209 26.16 -8.98 19.94
C LYS A 209 26.63 -9.97 18.89
N LEU A 210 27.63 -10.78 19.23
CA LEU A 210 28.12 -11.86 18.37
C LEU A 210 27.00 -12.83 17.97
N THR A 211 26.08 -13.16 18.89
CA THR A 211 24.94 -14.02 18.59
C THR A 211 24.03 -13.45 17.50
N ALA A 212 23.87 -12.12 17.44
CA ALA A 212 23.10 -11.48 16.38
C ALA A 212 23.86 -11.48 15.04
N GLN A 213 25.17 -11.26 15.07
CA GLN A 213 26.01 -11.34 13.87
C GLN A 213 25.97 -12.76 13.26
N VAL A 214 26.12 -13.80 14.10
CA VAL A 214 26.00 -15.21 13.68
C VAL A 214 24.61 -15.47 13.11
N ALA A 215 23.54 -15.05 13.81
CA ALA A 215 22.18 -15.26 13.32
C ALA A 215 21.96 -14.61 11.94
N HIS A 216 22.46 -13.39 11.69
CA HIS A 216 22.35 -12.79 10.37
C HIS A 216 23.13 -13.54 9.30
N ARG A 217 24.35 -13.99 9.59
CA ARG A 217 25.18 -14.76 8.65
C ARG A 217 24.52 -16.08 8.29
N GLU A 218 24.05 -16.84 9.27
CA GLU A 218 23.46 -18.17 9.02
C GLU A 218 22.15 -18.12 8.23
N HIS A 219 21.39 -17.03 8.37
CA HIS A 219 20.09 -16.82 7.72
C HIS A 219 20.15 -15.96 6.45
N GLU A 220 21.33 -15.48 6.06
CA GLU A 220 21.48 -14.67 4.86
C GLU A 220 20.97 -15.44 3.61
N GLY A 221 20.14 -14.78 2.82
CA GLY A 221 19.50 -15.37 1.64
C GLY A 221 18.45 -16.45 1.93
N LYS A 222 18.22 -16.79 3.20
CA LYS A 222 17.25 -17.83 3.62
C LYS A 222 16.06 -17.26 4.37
N VAL A 223 16.23 -16.15 5.10
CA VAL A 223 15.15 -15.51 5.85
C VAL A 223 15.16 -14.01 5.56
N SER A 224 14.01 -13.47 5.20
CA SER A 224 13.84 -12.02 5.05
C SER A 224 13.95 -11.31 6.40
N CYS A 225 14.34 -10.03 6.38
CA CYS A 225 14.37 -9.21 7.59
C CYS A 225 12.98 -9.17 8.27
N TYR A 226 11.90 -9.14 7.49
CA TYR A 226 10.52 -9.19 8.00
C TYR A 226 10.19 -10.50 8.72
N GLY A 227 10.68 -11.64 8.23
CA GLY A 227 10.49 -12.95 8.87
C GLY A 227 10.95 -12.96 10.32
N CYS A 228 12.09 -12.31 10.61
CA CYS A 228 12.68 -12.25 11.94
C CYS A 228 12.20 -11.03 12.77
N HIS A 229 12.10 -9.86 12.13
CA HIS A 229 11.92 -8.57 12.81
C HIS A 229 10.51 -8.01 12.84
N SER A 230 9.54 -8.53 12.07
CA SER A 230 8.13 -8.09 12.19
C SER A 230 7.60 -8.43 13.57
N GLY A 231 7.38 -7.45 14.43
CA GLY A 231 7.31 -7.64 15.88
C GLY A 231 5.97 -8.12 16.45
N ALA A 232 4.89 -8.02 15.67
CA ALA A 232 3.54 -8.34 16.13
C ALA A 232 2.71 -8.99 15.03
N ALA A 233 1.55 -9.52 15.43
CA ALA A 233 0.48 -9.85 14.50
C ALA A 233 0.06 -8.60 13.71
N TYR A 234 -0.32 -8.79 12.45
CA TYR A 234 -0.80 -7.74 11.57
C TYR A 234 -2.17 -8.11 11.00
N ARG A 235 -2.87 -7.13 10.44
CA ARG A 235 -4.27 -7.30 10.04
C ARG A 235 -4.40 -8.19 8.80
N ASN A 236 -4.98 -9.38 8.93
CA ASN A 236 -5.30 -10.25 7.81
C ASN A 236 -6.79 -10.17 7.50
N CYS A 237 -7.12 -9.94 6.24
CA CYS A 237 -8.50 -10.03 5.76
C CYS A 237 -8.82 -11.51 5.53
N ASN A 238 -9.91 -11.98 6.11
CA ASN A 238 -10.35 -13.37 6.00
C ASN A 238 -11.63 -13.49 5.16
N ASP A 239 -12.39 -12.40 5.04
CA ASP A 239 -13.55 -12.28 4.17
C ASP A 239 -13.67 -10.83 3.68
N CYS A 240 -13.94 -10.64 2.39
CA CYS A 240 -14.02 -9.34 1.73
C CYS A 240 -15.17 -9.23 0.71
N HIS A 241 -15.93 -10.29 0.41
CA HIS A 241 -16.91 -10.28 -0.68
C HIS A 241 -18.33 -10.54 -0.15
N GLY A 242 -19.31 -9.73 -0.61
CA GLY A 242 -20.73 -9.88 -0.21
C GLY A 242 -21.19 -8.98 0.95
N GLY A 243 -20.57 -7.81 1.16
CA GLY A 243 -21.02 -6.82 2.15
C GLY A 243 -20.58 -7.09 3.59
N HIS A 244 -19.83 -8.15 3.83
CA HIS A 244 -19.24 -8.49 5.13
C HIS A 244 -17.72 -8.47 4.99
N SER A 245 -17.03 -7.74 5.86
CA SER A 245 -15.57 -7.65 5.88
C SER A 245 -15.05 -8.11 7.23
N ALA A 246 -14.49 -9.32 7.30
CA ALA A 246 -13.88 -9.84 8.51
C ALA A 246 -12.36 -9.73 8.42
N ALA A 247 -11.76 -9.06 9.40
CA ALA A 247 -10.32 -9.00 9.55
C ALA A 247 -9.93 -9.50 10.94
N ARG A 248 -8.83 -10.25 11.04
CA ARG A 248 -8.27 -10.69 12.32
C ARG A 248 -6.77 -10.42 12.35
N PRO A 249 -6.21 -10.07 13.51
CA PRO A 249 -4.77 -10.01 13.67
C PRO A 249 -4.17 -11.41 13.53
N GLY A 250 -3.08 -11.52 12.77
CA GLY A 250 -2.32 -12.77 12.65
C GLY A 250 -0.92 -12.49 12.09
N MET A 251 0.07 -13.24 12.55
CA MET A 251 1.37 -13.29 11.90
C MET A 251 1.47 -14.63 11.18
N ILE A 252 1.93 -14.62 9.93
CA ILE A 252 2.05 -15.82 9.11
C ILE A 252 3.47 -15.85 8.54
N LEU A 253 4.20 -16.93 8.79
CA LEU A 253 5.51 -17.21 8.22
C LEU A 253 5.39 -18.34 7.21
N GLY A 254 6.05 -18.18 6.06
CA GLY A 254 6.09 -19.24 5.05
C GLY A 254 7.11 -18.93 3.97
N ARG A 255 7.25 -19.87 3.04
CA ARG A 255 8.11 -19.71 1.88
C ARG A 255 7.55 -18.59 1.00
N SER A 256 8.43 -17.73 0.51
CA SER A 256 8.03 -16.68 -0.44
C SER A 256 7.55 -17.29 -1.75
N PRO A 257 6.38 -16.89 -2.28
CA PRO A 257 5.96 -17.28 -3.62
C PRO A 257 6.88 -16.76 -4.72
N ARG A 258 7.62 -15.67 -4.45
CA ARG A 258 8.51 -15.01 -5.42
C ARG A 258 9.95 -15.50 -5.34
N ASP A 259 10.41 -15.86 -4.14
CA ASP A 259 11.72 -16.46 -3.91
C ASP A 259 11.56 -17.74 -3.08
N LYS A 260 11.52 -18.89 -3.78
CA LYS A 260 11.28 -20.19 -3.15
C LYS A 260 12.36 -20.60 -2.14
N LYS A 261 13.49 -19.90 -2.04
CA LYS A 261 14.54 -20.19 -1.05
C LYS A 261 14.34 -19.40 0.26
N MET A 262 13.48 -18.39 0.26
CA MET A 262 13.36 -17.44 1.35
C MET A 262 12.12 -17.69 2.22
N LEU A 263 12.30 -17.73 3.53
CA LEU A 263 11.26 -17.61 4.54
C LEU A 263 10.93 -16.12 4.76
N THR A 264 9.64 -15.78 4.78
CA THR A 264 9.19 -14.40 4.99
C THR A 264 7.84 -14.35 5.69
N THR A 265 7.45 -13.14 6.13
CA THR A 265 6.07 -12.87 6.49
C THR A 265 5.18 -12.92 5.26
N LEU A 266 4.04 -13.58 5.37
CA LEU A 266 3.02 -13.70 4.34
C LEU A 266 1.71 -13.03 4.76
N ARG A 267 0.94 -12.53 3.80
CA ARG A 267 -0.41 -12.01 4.04
C ARG A 267 -1.41 -12.74 3.17
N LEU A 268 -2.54 -13.07 3.78
CA LEU A 268 -3.67 -13.67 3.10
C LEU A 268 -4.36 -12.65 2.18
N ILE A 269 -4.52 -13.04 0.93
CA ILE A 269 -5.48 -12.46 -0.02
C ILE A 269 -6.65 -13.47 -0.10
N PRO A 270 -7.80 -13.17 0.52
CA PRO A 270 -8.88 -14.15 0.75
C PRO A 270 -9.74 -14.40 -0.51
N THR A 271 -9.13 -14.43 -1.69
CA THR A 271 -9.82 -14.78 -2.95
C THR A 271 -10.07 -16.28 -3.00
N VAL A 272 -11.33 -16.68 -3.08
CA VAL A 272 -11.81 -18.07 -3.28
C VAL A 272 -12.44 -18.21 -4.67
N ARG A 273 -12.69 -19.43 -5.15
CA ARG A 273 -13.08 -19.70 -6.57
C ARG A 273 -14.30 -18.91 -7.06
N ASP A 274 -15.25 -18.64 -6.19
CA ASP A 274 -16.50 -17.93 -6.48
C ASP A 274 -16.42 -16.41 -6.23
N THR A 275 -15.26 -15.88 -5.83
CA THR A 275 -15.08 -14.46 -5.48
C THR A 275 -15.57 -13.51 -6.57
N PHE A 276 -15.39 -13.86 -7.85
CA PHE A 276 -15.83 -13.05 -8.99
C PHE A 276 -17.00 -13.66 -9.76
N ALA A 277 -17.67 -14.66 -9.20
CA ALA A 277 -18.85 -15.28 -9.82
C ALA A 277 -19.98 -14.27 -10.11
N PRO A 278 -20.28 -13.27 -9.26
CA PRO A 278 -21.27 -12.23 -9.58
C PRO A 278 -20.93 -11.38 -10.81
N ALA A 279 -19.65 -11.31 -11.20
CA ALA A 279 -19.20 -10.64 -12.42
C ALA A 279 -19.21 -11.57 -13.65
N GLY A 280 -19.57 -12.85 -13.48
CA GLY A 280 -19.52 -13.89 -14.52
C GLY A 280 -18.14 -14.51 -14.70
N ILE A 281 -17.25 -14.41 -13.70
CA ILE A 281 -15.86 -14.87 -13.79
C ILE A 281 -15.66 -16.07 -12.87
N LYS A 282 -15.12 -17.16 -13.42
CA LYS A 282 -14.87 -18.44 -12.72
C LYS A 282 -13.45 -18.54 -12.17
N MET A 283 -12.50 -17.74 -12.69
CA MET A 283 -11.07 -17.91 -12.49
C MET A 283 -10.58 -19.28 -12.96
N GLU A 284 -10.60 -19.52 -14.27
CA GLU A 284 -10.23 -20.81 -14.86
C GLU A 284 -8.86 -21.31 -14.40
N ASN A 285 -7.92 -20.38 -14.16
CA ASN A 285 -6.56 -20.65 -13.71
C ASN A 285 -6.38 -20.38 -12.21
N PHE A 286 -7.42 -20.59 -11.38
CA PHE A 286 -7.38 -20.25 -9.95
C PHE A 286 -6.17 -20.83 -9.20
N ASP A 287 -5.71 -22.04 -9.54
CA ASP A 287 -4.56 -22.65 -8.87
C ASP A 287 -3.19 -22.15 -9.36
N ALA A 288 -3.15 -21.26 -10.35
CA ALA A 288 -1.89 -20.69 -10.86
C ALA A 288 -1.20 -19.76 -9.85
N LEU A 289 -1.94 -19.24 -8.85
CA LEU A 289 -1.43 -18.31 -7.86
C LEU A 289 -1.84 -18.71 -6.44
N PRO A 290 -0.97 -18.52 -5.44
CA PRO A 290 -1.37 -18.71 -4.05
C PRO A 290 -2.23 -17.55 -3.54
N ASN A 291 -2.85 -17.78 -2.39
CA ASN A 291 -3.54 -16.79 -1.58
C ASN A 291 -2.59 -16.03 -0.65
N TYR A 292 -1.50 -16.66 -0.23
CA TYR A 292 -0.54 -16.04 0.70
C TYR A 292 0.62 -15.42 -0.08
N TRP A 293 0.87 -14.13 0.15
CA TRP A 293 1.88 -13.36 -0.58
C TRP A 293 2.85 -12.66 0.36
N ASP A 294 4.09 -12.45 -0.09
CA ASP A 294 5.10 -11.71 0.68
C ASP A 294 4.53 -10.38 1.18
N THR A 295 4.59 -10.17 2.48
CA THR A 295 4.17 -8.92 3.10
C THR A 295 5.36 -8.26 3.79
N PRO A 296 5.78 -7.06 3.36
CA PRO A 296 6.60 -6.21 4.21
C PRO A 296 5.70 -5.69 5.33
N ALA A 297 5.60 -6.44 6.43
CA ALA A 297 4.80 -5.99 7.58
C ALA A 297 5.48 -4.76 8.18
N HIS A 298 4.71 -3.68 8.35
CA HIS A 298 5.23 -2.40 8.81
C HIS A 298 5.20 -2.33 10.34
N ASN A 299 5.77 -3.32 11.03
CA ASN A 299 5.75 -3.38 12.50
C ASN A 299 7.08 -3.89 13.06
N ILE A 300 8.17 -3.45 12.45
CA ILE A 300 9.54 -3.90 12.72
C ILE A 300 9.94 -3.62 14.17
N ARG A 301 10.61 -4.60 14.78
CA ARG A 301 11.21 -4.51 16.12
C ARG A 301 12.61 -5.07 16.11
N LYS A 302 13.51 -4.41 16.87
CA LYS A 302 14.87 -4.93 17.11
C LYS A 302 14.84 -6.27 17.86
N ARG A 303 13.93 -6.41 18.82
CA ARG A 303 13.75 -7.63 19.63
C ARG A 303 12.33 -8.16 19.46
N THR A 304 12.24 -9.39 18.98
CA THR A 304 11.05 -10.24 18.87
C THR A 304 11.30 -11.58 19.56
N ASP A 305 10.26 -12.40 19.75
CA ASP A 305 10.40 -13.77 20.26
C ASP A 305 11.47 -14.57 19.48
N ARG A 306 11.45 -14.46 18.14
CA ARG A 306 12.37 -15.17 17.22
C ARG A 306 13.81 -14.67 17.32
N THR A 307 14.02 -13.37 17.57
CA THR A 307 15.38 -12.83 17.77
C THR A 307 15.98 -13.19 19.13
N ARG A 308 15.13 -13.60 20.08
CA ARG A 308 15.54 -13.93 21.46
C ARG A 308 15.77 -15.41 21.66
N ASN A 309 14.98 -16.25 20.98
CA ASN A 309 15.07 -17.69 21.08
C ASN A 309 14.87 -18.34 19.71
N CYS A 310 15.85 -19.14 19.29
CA CYS A 310 15.80 -19.87 18.02
C CYS A 310 14.70 -20.93 17.98
N ASP A 311 14.29 -21.48 19.13
CA ASP A 311 13.29 -22.55 19.22
C ASP A 311 11.93 -22.13 18.71
N VAL A 312 11.61 -20.84 18.82
CA VAL A 312 10.37 -20.24 18.30
C VAL A 312 10.17 -20.58 16.81
N CYS A 313 11.26 -20.64 16.04
CA CYS A 313 11.22 -21.06 14.64
C CYS A 313 11.58 -22.53 14.47
N HIS A 314 12.68 -22.98 15.06
CA HIS A 314 13.30 -24.27 14.73
C HIS A 314 12.68 -25.48 15.45
N VAL A 315 11.90 -25.24 16.52
CA VAL A 315 11.23 -26.29 17.31
C VAL A 315 9.71 -26.06 17.28
N ASP A 316 9.25 -24.93 17.83
CA ASP A 316 7.83 -24.62 18.01
C ASP A 316 7.12 -24.37 16.67
N ARG A 317 7.88 -23.90 15.66
CA ARG A 317 7.37 -23.43 14.36
C ARG A 317 6.21 -22.44 14.55
N LYS A 318 6.34 -21.54 15.52
CA LYS A 318 5.32 -20.54 15.88
C LYS A 318 5.04 -19.65 14.67
N ASN A 319 3.76 -19.45 14.37
CA ASN A 319 3.26 -18.65 13.23
C ASN A 319 3.58 -19.21 11.82
N PHE A 320 4.21 -20.39 11.70
CA PHE A 320 4.44 -20.99 10.38
C PHE A 320 3.11 -21.46 9.78
N LEU A 321 2.98 -21.29 8.46
CA LEU A 321 1.87 -21.83 7.69
C LEU A 321 1.90 -23.36 7.76
N LYS A 322 0.75 -23.95 8.10
CA LYS A 322 0.52 -25.39 8.16
C LYS A 322 -0.72 -25.76 7.34
N GLN A 323 -0.86 -27.03 6.97
CA GLN A 323 -1.97 -27.51 6.13
C GLN A 323 -3.32 -27.15 6.74
N GLU A 324 -3.48 -27.33 8.05
CA GLU A 324 -4.70 -27.05 8.82
C GLU A 324 -5.04 -25.55 8.93
N THR A 325 -4.07 -24.67 8.66
CA THR A 325 -4.24 -23.21 8.72
C THR A 325 -4.44 -22.55 7.35
N LEU A 326 -4.39 -23.34 6.27
CA LEU A 326 -4.66 -22.84 4.94
C LEU A 326 -6.12 -22.39 4.83
N ILE A 327 -6.36 -21.31 4.08
CA ILE A 327 -7.71 -20.81 3.81
C ILE A 327 -8.54 -21.90 3.14
N LYS A 328 -9.75 -22.11 3.66
CA LYS A 328 -10.73 -23.05 3.07
C LYS A 328 -11.06 -22.62 1.65
N ASN A 329 -11.21 -23.57 0.74
CA ASN A 329 -11.45 -23.33 -0.70
C ASN A 329 -10.38 -22.43 -1.37
N GLY A 330 -9.19 -22.34 -0.76
CA GLY A 330 -8.03 -21.65 -1.30
C GLY A 330 -7.37 -22.40 -2.44
N SER A 331 -6.38 -21.75 -3.03
CA SER A 331 -5.55 -22.32 -4.09
C SER A 331 -4.70 -23.47 -3.59
N LYS A 332 -4.54 -24.51 -4.41
CA LYS A 332 -3.57 -25.61 -4.19
C LYS A 332 -2.13 -25.10 -4.14
N ALA A 333 -1.81 -23.98 -4.80
CA ALA A 333 -0.47 -23.40 -4.78
C ALA A 333 -0.01 -23.00 -3.36
N ASN A 334 -0.95 -22.83 -2.41
CA ASN A 334 -0.63 -22.53 -1.01
C ASN A 334 0.21 -23.62 -0.33
N GLU A 335 0.05 -24.89 -0.73
CA GLU A 335 0.78 -26.01 -0.12
C GLU A 335 2.28 -25.87 -0.30
N SER A 336 2.71 -25.33 -1.44
CA SER A 336 4.13 -25.06 -1.73
C SER A 336 4.76 -23.99 -0.83
N LEU A 337 3.93 -23.21 -0.13
CA LEU A 337 4.37 -22.15 0.76
C LEU A 337 4.66 -22.63 2.17
N ILE A 338 4.24 -23.86 2.51
CA ILE A 338 4.56 -24.49 3.79
C ILE A 338 6.09 -24.67 3.86
N PHE A 339 6.67 -24.21 4.97
CA PHE A 339 8.11 -24.24 5.18
C PHE A 339 8.41 -24.94 6.51
N VAL A 340 9.33 -25.90 6.47
CA VAL A 340 9.84 -26.58 7.66
C VAL A 340 11.31 -26.21 7.82
N PRO A 341 11.68 -25.42 8.84
CA PRO A 341 13.07 -25.07 9.09
C PRO A 341 13.85 -26.32 9.52
N LYS A 342 15.15 -26.34 9.19
CA LYS A 342 16.04 -27.40 9.64
C LYS A 342 16.20 -27.35 11.16
N PRO A 343 16.29 -28.49 11.86
CA PRO A 343 16.68 -28.52 13.26
C PRO A 343 18.05 -27.85 13.46
N ILE A 344 18.24 -27.25 14.63
CA ILE A 344 19.55 -26.75 15.05
C ILE A 344 20.29 -27.92 15.69
N SER A 345 21.46 -28.28 15.16
CA SER A 345 22.39 -29.15 15.88
C SER A 345 22.93 -28.36 17.07
N ARG A 346 22.64 -28.82 18.28
CA ARG A 346 23.07 -28.18 19.53
C ARG A 346 24.31 -28.85 20.08
#